data_AF-A0A521R8S5-F1
#
_entry.id   AF-A0A521R8S5-F1
#
_cell.length_a   1.000
_cell.length_b   1.000
_cell.length_c   1.000
_cell.angle_alpha   90.00
_cell.angle_beta   90.00
_cell.angle_gamma   90.00
#
_symmetry.space_group_name_H-M   'P 1'
#
loop_
_entity.id
_entity.type
_entity.pdbx_description
1 polymer ?
#
loop_
_entity_poly.entity_id
_entity_poly.type
_entity_poly.pdbx_seq_one_letter_code
_entity_poly.pdbx_strand_id
1 'polypeptide(L)'
;MSLPPEQAAEAPFNVGDILAAAVGATFGKTYLHASDIGPAAFAGYLVRISPGADFEPRFVAYWSESHHYWDQVNTSVVQSTIQNFSAAKYAELRLPAPPLETQCIIANYLDRETARLDALVAAKERVLGLLAEKRRAVITRAVTRGLDPRARLRDSGIPWLGEIPAHWEAWKLGHVAFVGNGSTPNRDNPEYWTEGVIPWLNSSVVNQDEVTASDQFVTPTAFRECHLPLVKPGSVLIGITGQGKTRGSAVVLSFEATINQHLAFITPNANLLNAWFLRWALFAAYEFLRSISDDAGGTKGALTCEAVAALYVPLPPLNDQRAIVAHVSSEASKLDALRVATERTIALIKERRAALIAAAVTGRHAPDFARGSA
;
A
#
# COMPACT_ATOMS: atom_id res chain seq x y z
N MET A 1 6.94 27.18 -3.31
CA MET A 1 7.37 28.58 -3.09
C MET A 1 6.29 29.45 -3.69
N SER A 2 5.63 30.28 -2.88
CA SER A 2 4.60 31.22 -3.36
C SER A 2 5.27 32.40 -4.06
N LEU A 3 4.73 32.81 -5.21
CA LEU A 3 5.17 34.02 -5.91
C LEU A 3 4.70 35.28 -5.15
N PRO A 4 5.44 36.39 -5.22
CA PRO A 4 4.97 37.69 -4.76
C PRO A 4 3.63 38.06 -5.44
N PRO A 5 2.68 38.71 -4.73
CA PRO A 5 1.36 39.05 -5.28
C PRO A 5 1.41 39.86 -6.58
N GLU A 6 2.44 40.71 -6.75
CA GLU A 6 2.65 41.52 -7.94
C GLU A 6 3.05 40.69 -9.18
N GLN A 7 3.76 39.58 -9.01
CA GLN A 7 4.10 38.64 -10.10
C GLN A 7 2.95 37.66 -10.40
N ALA A 8 2.11 37.36 -9.40
CA ALA A 8 0.90 36.57 -9.59
C ALA A 8 -0.19 37.32 -10.38
N ALA A 9 -0.13 38.65 -10.43
CA ALA A 9 -1.11 39.52 -11.10
C ALA A 9 -1.02 39.49 -12.64
N GLU A 10 0.08 39.01 -13.23
CA GLU A 10 0.26 38.98 -14.70
C GLU A 10 -0.59 37.91 -15.41
N ALA A 11 -1.12 36.92 -14.68
CA ALA A 11 -2.03 35.89 -15.23
C ALA A 11 -3.05 35.43 -14.17
N PRO A 12 -4.12 36.20 -13.91
CA PRO A 12 -5.13 35.82 -12.93
C PRO A 12 -5.78 34.49 -13.31
N PHE A 13 -5.79 33.56 -12.35
CA PHE A 13 -6.52 32.31 -12.42
C PHE A 13 -7.89 32.55 -11.77
N ASN A 14 -8.94 32.51 -12.58
CA ASN A 14 -10.29 32.88 -12.16
C ASN A 14 -11.11 31.63 -11.82
N VAL A 15 -12.11 31.80 -10.95
CA VAL A 15 -13.08 30.74 -10.67
C VAL A 15 -13.72 30.27 -11.98
N GLY A 16 -13.72 28.95 -12.21
CA GLY A 16 -14.17 28.34 -13.46
C GLY A 16 -13.06 28.08 -14.48
N ASP A 17 -11.84 28.59 -14.29
CA ASP A 17 -10.69 28.17 -15.09
C ASP A 17 -10.29 26.72 -14.74
N ILE A 18 -9.80 25.99 -15.74
CA ILE A 18 -9.30 24.62 -15.61
C ILE A 18 -7.80 24.62 -15.86
N LEU A 19 -7.01 24.01 -14.97
CA LEU A 19 -5.58 23.77 -15.20
C LEU A 19 -5.38 22.36 -15.72
N ALA A 20 -4.60 22.23 -16.78
CA ALA A 20 -4.23 20.96 -17.37
C ALA A 20 -2.70 20.77 -17.34
N ALA A 21 -2.23 19.61 -16.89
CA ALA A 21 -0.81 19.32 -16.84
C ALA A 21 -0.24 19.09 -18.25
N ALA A 22 0.80 19.84 -18.64
CA ALA A 22 1.41 19.68 -19.96
C ALA A 22 2.47 18.58 -20.00
N VAL A 23 3.15 18.29 -18.89
CA VAL A 23 4.36 17.45 -18.88
C VAL A 23 4.41 16.43 -17.74
N GLY A 24 5.26 15.41 -17.92
CA GLY A 24 5.59 14.42 -16.89
C GLY A 24 4.49 13.39 -16.67
N ALA A 25 4.62 12.57 -15.63
CA ALA A 25 3.70 11.45 -15.34
C ALA A 25 2.24 11.85 -15.03
N THR A 26 1.95 13.15 -15.03
CA THR A 26 0.60 13.70 -14.77
C THR A 26 0.00 14.40 -15.98
N PHE A 27 0.68 14.39 -17.14
CA PHE A 27 0.18 15.02 -18.36
C PHE A 27 -1.29 14.62 -18.64
N GLY A 28 -2.09 15.57 -19.13
CA GLY A 28 -3.52 15.35 -19.38
C GLY A 28 -4.41 15.45 -18.14
N LYS A 29 -3.89 15.39 -16.91
CA LYS A 29 -4.74 15.59 -15.72
C LYS A 29 -5.20 17.04 -15.63
N THR A 30 -6.46 17.22 -15.25
CA THR A 30 -7.11 18.52 -15.14
C THR A 30 -7.54 18.83 -13.70
N TYR A 31 -7.68 20.11 -13.40
CA TYR A 31 -8.17 20.62 -12.12
C TYR A 31 -9.05 21.85 -12.37
N LEU A 32 -10.29 21.82 -11.89
CA LEU A 32 -11.22 22.96 -11.94
C LEU A 32 -10.98 23.89 -10.74
N HIS A 33 -10.76 25.18 -11.01
CA HIS A 33 -10.71 26.19 -9.94
C HIS A 33 -12.10 26.46 -9.40
N ALA A 34 -12.35 26.01 -8.19
CA ALA A 34 -13.52 26.41 -7.41
C ALA A 34 -13.22 27.67 -6.58
N SER A 35 -14.28 28.34 -6.13
CA SER A 35 -14.24 29.59 -5.36
C SER A 35 -13.71 29.45 -3.93
N ASP A 36 -13.35 28.24 -3.51
CA ASP A 36 -12.81 27.91 -2.20
C ASP A 36 -11.31 28.19 -2.07
N ILE A 37 -10.61 28.35 -3.19
CA ILE A 37 -9.22 28.78 -3.23
C ILE A 37 -9.18 30.28 -3.59
N GLY A 38 -8.56 31.09 -2.73
CA GLY A 38 -8.35 32.52 -2.99
C GLY A 38 -7.45 32.78 -4.20
N PRO A 39 -7.02 34.04 -4.44
CA PRO A 39 -6.19 34.38 -5.60
C PRO A 39 -4.95 33.47 -5.71
N ALA A 40 -4.83 32.76 -6.83
CA ALA A 40 -3.79 31.77 -7.05
C ALA A 40 -3.05 32.00 -8.37
N ALA A 41 -1.77 31.61 -8.39
CA ALA A 41 -0.96 31.52 -9.60
C ALA A 41 -0.61 30.06 -9.86
N PHE A 42 -0.43 29.70 -11.14
CA PHE A 42 -0.10 28.34 -11.55
C PHE A 42 1.32 28.26 -12.13
N ALA A 43 1.95 27.10 -12.03
CA ALA A 43 3.30 26.90 -12.53
C ALA A 43 3.32 26.86 -14.07
N GLY A 44 4.41 27.31 -14.70
CA GLY A 44 4.52 27.44 -16.16
C GLY A 44 4.46 26.13 -16.97
N TYR A 45 4.44 24.97 -16.30
CA TYR A 45 4.21 23.66 -16.93
C TYR A 45 2.73 23.24 -16.96
N LEU A 46 1.83 24.10 -16.46
CA LEU A 46 0.39 23.93 -16.53
C LEU A 46 -0.18 24.82 -17.64
N VAL A 47 -1.22 24.31 -18.30
CA VAL A 47 -2.00 25.04 -19.30
C VAL A 47 -3.30 25.48 -18.66
N ARG A 48 -3.62 26.77 -18.76
CA ARG A 48 -4.92 27.30 -18.37
C ARG A 48 -5.90 27.13 -19.52
N ILE A 49 -7.03 26.49 -19.25
CA ILE A 49 -8.19 26.37 -20.12
C ILE A 49 -9.27 27.25 -19.49
N SER A 50 -9.70 28.29 -20.21
CA SER A 50 -10.78 29.18 -19.79
C SER A 50 -12.01 28.87 -20.65
N PRO A 51 -13.04 28.20 -20.10
CA PRO A 51 -14.26 27.92 -20.84
C PRO A 51 -14.92 29.21 -21.34
N GLY A 52 -15.41 29.21 -22.58
CA GLY A 52 -16.19 30.32 -23.13
C GLY A 52 -17.56 30.45 -22.48
N ALA A 53 -18.28 31.55 -22.73
CA ALA A 53 -19.58 31.82 -22.12
C ALA A 53 -20.66 30.75 -22.44
N ASP A 54 -20.49 30.02 -23.54
CA ASP A 54 -21.40 28.94 -23.95
C ASP A 54 -21.10 27.59 -23.26
N PHE A 55 -20.08 27.54 -22.39
CA PHE A 55 -19.66 26.32 -21.71
C PHE A 55 -19.69 26.46 -20.18
N GLU A 56 -20.41 25.55 -19.53
CA GLU A 56 -20.40 25.40 -18.08
C GLU A 56 -19.06 24.79 -17.64
N PRO A 57 -18.26 25.47 -16.78
CA PRO A 57 -16.94 24.98 -16.38
C PRO A 57 -16.93 23.58 -15.77
N ARG A 58 -17.94 23.25 -14.92
CA ARG A 58 -18.06 21.91 -14.33
C ARG A 58 -18.31 20.83 -15.38
N PHE A 59 -19.08 21.13 -16.42
CA PHE A 59 -19.31 20.19 -17.52
C PHE A 59 -18.00 19.88 -18.27
N VAL A 60 -17.19 20.92 -18.55
CA VAL A 60 -15.87 20.74 -19.19
C VAL A 60 -14.94 19.92 -18.31
N ALA A 61 -14.94 20.18 -17.00
CA ALA A 61 -14.15 19.41 -16.03
C ALA A 61 -14.58 17.94 -15.95
N TYR A 62 -15.89 17.65 -15.95
CA TYR A 62 -16.36 16.27 -16.03
C TYR A 62 -16.01 15.60 -17.35
N TRP A 63 -16.07 16.33 -18.46
CA TRP A 63 -15.65 15.77 -19.74
C TRP A 63 -14.16 15.41 -19.76
N SER A 64 -13.29 16.22 -19.14
CA SER A 64 -11.86 15.92 -19.02
C SER A 64 -11.53 14.76 -18.07
N GLU A 65 -12.52 14.24 -17.32
CA GLU A 65 -12.41 12.98 -16.58
C GLU A 65 -12.86 11.75 -17.40
N SER A 66 -13.51 11.95 -18.54
CA SER A 66 -14.07 10.86 -19.34
C SER A 66 -13.03 10.11 -20.18
N HIS A 67 -13.31 8.86 -20.55
CA HIS A 67 -12.43 8.10 -21.44
C HIS A 67 -12.28 8.75 -22.83
N HIS A 68 -13.31 9.44 -23.33
CA HIS A 68 -13.24 10.14 -24.61
C HIS A 68 -12.22 11.28 -24.64
N TYR A 69 -12.04 11.97 -23.52
CA TYR A 69 -10.97 12.95 -23.38
C TYR A 69 -9.60 12.26 -23.41
N TRP A 70 -9.44 11.21 -22.59
CA TRP A 70 -8.17 10.48 -22.50
C TRP A 70 -7.78 9.78 -23.80
N ASP A 71 -8.74 9.28 -24.58
CA ASP A 71 -8.48 8.71 -25.90
C ASP A 71 -7.89 9.76 -26.87
N GLN A 72 -8.44 10.98 -26.86
CA GLN A 72 -7.92 12.08 -27.68
C GLN A 72 -6.54 12.54 -27.20
N VAL A 73 -6.35 12.68 -25.88
CA VAL A 73 -5.05 13.03 -25.30
C VAL A 73 -4.00 11.99 -25.67
N ASN A 74 -4.30 10.70 -25.46
CA ASN A 74 -3.34 9.61 -25.72
C ASN A 74 -3.01 9.43 -27.20
N THR A 75 -3.98 9.65 -28.11
CA THR A 75 -3.75 9.55 -29.57
C THR A 75 -2.87 10.70 -30.08
N SER A 76 -2.93 11.87 -29.42
CA SER A 76 -2.17 13.06 -29.80
C SER A 76 -0.77 13.16 -29.15
N VAL A 77 -0.39 12.15 -28.35
CA VAL A 77 0.98 12.03 -27.81
C VAL A 77 1.84 11.22 -28.77
N VAL A 78 2.80 11.91 -29.40
CA VAL A 78 3.93 11.25 -30.07
C VAL A 78 4.81 10.63 -28.98
N GLN A 79 5.02 9.30 -29.02
CA GLN A 79 5.92 8.59 -28.11
C GLN A 79 7.34 9.17 -28.21
N SER A 80 7.68 10.07 -27.29
CA SER A 80 9.03 10.56 -27.06
C SER A 80 9.31 10.54 -25.56
N THR A 81 10.59 10.56 -25.18
CA THR A 81 11.08 10.33 -23.80
C THR A 81 10.54 11.33 -22.77
N ILE A 82 10.01 12.49 -23.22
CA ILE A 82 9.26 13.44 -22.39
C ILE A 82 7.90 13.66 -23.06
N GLN A 83 6.84 13.13 -22.45
CA GLN A 83 5.47 13.39 -22.90
C GLN A 83 5.14 14.87 -22.64
N ASN A 84 4.94 15.62 -23.72
CA ASN A 84 4.55 17.03 -23.69
C ASN A 84 3.24 17.24 -24.47
N PHE A 85 2.23 17.76 -23.77
CA PHE A 85 0.92 18.11 -24.30
C PHE A 85 0.74 19.63 -24.21
N SER A 86 1.11 20.32 -25.29
CA SER A 86 1.13 21.79 -25.35
C SER A 86 -0.28 22.39 -25.33
N ALA A 87 -0.37 23.70 -25.03
CA ALA A 87 -1.62 24.44 -25.11
C ALA A 87 -2.31 24.34 -26.49
N ALA A 88 -1.53 24.30 -27.58
CA ALA A 88 -2.06 24.09 -28.92
C ALA A 88 -2.76 22.73 -29.07
N LYS A 89 -2.18 21.65 -28.51
CA LYS A 89 -2.81 20.33 -28.53
C LYS A 89 -4.08 20.27 -27.69
N TYR A 90 -4.13 20.98 -26.56
CA TYR A 90 -5.36 21.12 -25.78
C TYR A 90 -6.46 21.85 -26.56
N ALA A 91 -6.10 22.87 -27.33
CA ALA A 91 -7.05 23.62 -28.16
C ALA A 91 -7.63 22.80 -29.34
N GLU A 92 -6.96 21.73 -29.75
CA GLU A 92 -7.43 20.82 -30.81
C GLU A 92 -8.41 19.75 -30.32
N LEU A 93 -8.55 19.58 -28.99
CA LEU A 93 -9.44 18.57 -28.43
C LEU A 93 -10.91 18.90 -28.74
N ARG A 94 -11.69 17.88 -29.08
CA ARG A 94 -13.11 17.99 -29.39
C ARG A 94 -13.94 17.59 -28.19
N LEU A 95 -14.65 18.56 -27.62
CA LEU A 95 -15.62 18.33 -26.57
C LEU A 95 -17.08 18.36 -27.10
N PRO A 96 -18.00 17.59 -26.49
CA PRO A 96 -19.42 17.74 -26.74
C PRO A 96 -19.91 19.15 -26.37
N ALA A 97 -20.80 19.71 -27.18
CA ALA A 97 -21.34 21.06 -26.99
C ALA A 97 -22.88 21.06 -27.00
N PRO A 98 -23.55 20.41 -26.02
CA PRO A 98 -24.99 20.56 -25.86
C PRO A 98 -25.33 21.99 -25.40
N PRO A 99 -26.60 22.43 -25.47
CA PRO A 99 -27.00 23.74 -24.98
C PRO A 99 -26.56 23.98 -23.53
N LEU A 100 -26.22 25.23 -23.19
CA LEU A 100 -25.71 25.58 -21.86
C LEU A 100 -26.63 25.11 -20.72
N GLU A 101 -27.95 25.21 -20.90
CA GLU A 101 -28.94 24.69 -19.95
C GLU A 101 -28.77 23.18 -19.71
N THR A 102 -28.60 22.40 -20.78
CA THR A 102 -28.34 20.95 -20.70
C THR A 102 -27.00 20.67 -20.01
N GLN A 103 -25.95 21.44 -20.28
CA GLN A 103 -24.65 21.31 -19.61
C GLN A 103 -24.80 21.52 -18.10
N CYS A 104 -25.54 22.57 -17.68
CA CYS A 104 -25.81 22.85 -16.28
C CYS A 104 -26.57 21.70 -15.59
N ILE A 105 -27.57 21.11 -16.24
CA ILE A 105 -28.31 19.99 -15.66
C ILE A 105 -27.41 18.75 -15.52
N ILE A 106 -26.60 18.44 -16.54
CA ILE A 106 -25.63 17.34 -16.50
C ILE A 106 -24.63 17.57 -15.36
N ALA A 107 -24.07 18.78 -15.25
CA ALA A 107 -23.11 19.13 -14.21
C ALA A 107 -23.72 18.97 -12.81
N ASN A 108 -24.92 19.50 -12.56
CA ASN A 108 -25.61 19.37 -11.27
C ASN A 108 -25.93 17.91 -10.92
N TYR A 109 -26.32 17.11 -11.92
CA TYR A 109 -26.54 15.68 -11.74
C TYR A 109 -25.24 14.96 -11.37
N LEU A 110 -24.16 15.23 -12.10
CA LEU A 110 -22.86 14.63 -11.85
C LEU A 110 -22.32 15.04 -10.48
N ASP A 111 -22.40 16.31 -10.09
CA ASP A 111 -22.00 16.77 -8.74
C ASP A 111 -22.64 15.92 -7.65
N ARG A 112 -23.97 15.72 -7.72
CA ARG A 112 -24.71 14.94 -6.73
C ARG A 112 -24.29 13.48 -6.73
N GLU A 113 -24.24 12.84 -7.89
CA GLU A 113 -23.95 11.41 -7.97
C GLU A 113 -22.48 11.11 -7.68
N THR A 114 -21.53 11.91 -8.18
CA THR A 114 -20.10 11.71 -7.88
C THR A 114 -19.82 11.98 -6.42
N ALA A 115 -20.38 13.02 -5.80
CA ALA A 115 -20.23 13.25 -4.36
C ALA A 115 -20.77 12.07 -3.54
N ARG A 116 -21.89 11.48 -3.93
CA ARG A 116 -22.44 10.28 -3.29
C ARG A 116 -21.50 9.07 -3.43
N LEU A 117 -20.96 8.82 -4.62
CA LEU A 117 -20.03 7.71 -4.86
C LEU A 117 -18.72 7.91 -4.12
N ASP A 118 -18.19 9.13 -4.09
CA ASP A 118 -16.95 9.48 -3.40
C ASP A 118 -17.12 9.33 -1.88
N ALA A 119 -18.27 9.73 -1.32
CA ALA A 119 -18.61 9.47 0.08
C ALA A 119 -18.68 7.96 0.41
N LEU A 120 -19.21 7.14 -0.51
CA LEU A 120 -19.22 5.69 -0.36
C LEU A 120 -17.80 5.08 -0.40
N VAL A 121 -16.94 5.55 -1.31
CA VAL A 121 -15.52 5.14 -1.36
C VAL A 121 -14.84 5.49 -0.03
N ALA A 122 -14.96 6.72 0.45
CA ALA A 122 -14.36 7.16 1.70
C ALA A 122 -14.87 6.33 2.90
N ALA A 123 -16.17 5.98 2.93
CA ALA A 123 -16.71 5.09 3.95
C ALA A 123 -16.11 3.68 3.89
N LYS A 124 -15.90 3.12 2.70
CA LYS A 124 -15.28 1.80 2.53
C LYS A 124 -13.79 1.79 2.84
N GLU A 125 -13.06 2.87 2.53
CA GLU A 125 -11.65 3.03 2.90
C GLU A 125 -11.48 3.08 4.43
N ARG A 126 -12.41 3.72 5.15
CA ARG A 126 -12.46 3.64 6.62
C ARG A 126 -12.66 2.21 7.13
N VAL A 127 -13.51 1.42 6.47
CA VAL A 127 -13.69 -0.01 6.82
C VAL A 127 -12.39 -0.79 6.64
N LEU A 128 -11.61 -0.54 5.58
CA LEU A 128 -10.29 -1.17 5.41
C LEU A 128 -9.35 -0.85 6.58
N GLY A 129 -9.34 0.40 7.05
CA GLY A 129 -8.59 0.80 8.24
C GLY A 129 -9.00 0.02 9.50
N LEU A 130 -10.30 -0.06 9.76
CA LEU A 130 -10.85 -0.80 10.90
C LEU A 130 -10.57 -2.32 10.83
N LEU A 131 -10.59 -2.91 9.64
CA LEU A 131 -10.22 -4.32 9.45
C LEU A 131 -8.75 -4.56 9.78
N ALA A 132 -7.86 -3.65 9.38
CA ALA A 132 -6.44 -3.74 9.71
C ALA A 132 -6.19 -3.60 11.22
N GLU A 133 -6.87 -2.65 11.87
CA GLU A 133 -6.81 -2.47 13.33
C GLU A 133 -7.32 -3.72 14.06
N LYS A 134 -8.48 -4.26 13.65
CA LYS A 134 -9.04 -5.48 14.23
C LYS A 134 -8.10 -6.66 14.06
N ARG A 135 -7.46 -6.83 12.89
CA ARG A 135 -6.46 -7.88 12.65
C ARG A 135 -5.31 -7.77 13.64
N ARG A 136 -4.75 -6.56 13.81
CA ARG A 136 -3.70 -6.30 14.80
C ARG A 136 -4.14 -6.65 16.21
N ALA A 137 -5.31 -6.17 16.63
CA ALA A 137 -5.83 -6.39 17.97
C ALA A 137 -6.07 -7.88 18.28
N VAL A 138 -6.66 -8.63 17.35
CA VAL A 138 -6.89 -10.08 17.50
C VAL A 138 -5.57 -10.83 17.66
N ILE A 139 -4.59 -10.56 16.79
CA ILE A 139 -3.29 -11.23 16.83
C ILE A 139 -2.54 -10.86 18.11
N THR A 140 -2.39 -9.57 18.40
CA THR A 140 -1.67 -9.08 19.59
C THR A 140 -2.28 -9.66 20.86
N ARG A 141 -3.61 -9.61 21.02
CA ARG A 141 -4.27 -10.18 22.20
C ARG A 141 -4.01 -11.68 22.31
N ALA A 142 -4.12 -12.43 21.22
CA ALA A 142 -3.94 -13.89 21.27
C ALA A 142 -2.51 -14.29 21.64
N VAL A 143 -1.49 -13.59 21.12
CA VAL A 143 -0.07 -13.92 21.38
C VAL A 143 0.48 -13.35 22.68
N THR A 144 -0.16 -12.34 23.29
CA THR A 144 0.26 -11.80 24.60
C THR A 144 -0.60 -12.33 25.75
N ARG A 145 -1.92 -12.49 25.56
CA ARG A 145 -2.87 -12.86 26.62
C ARG A 145 -3.50 -14.24 26.47
N GLY A 146 -3.21 -14.96 25.39
CA GLY A 146 -3.81 -16.27 25.11
C GLY A 146 -5.29 -16.19 24.71
N LEU A 147 -5.94 -17.36 24.65
CA LEU A 147 -7.33 -17.48 24.21
C LEU A 147 -8.34 -17.49 25.37
N ASP A 148 -7.92 -17.87 26.59
CA ASP A 148 -8.79 -17.91 27.76
C ASP A 148 -8.93 -16.51 28.38
N PRO A 149 -10.12 -15.86 28.32
CA PRO A 149 -10.31 -14.54 28.92
C PRO A 149 -10.27 -14.55 30.45
N ARG A 150 -10.31 -15.72 31.10
CA ARG A 150 -10.27 -15.88 32.57
C ARG A 150 -8.88 -16.20 33.10
N ALA A 151 -7.88 -16.37 32.23
CA ALA A 151 -6.52 -16.65 32.64
C ALA A 151 -6.01 -15.52 33.57
N ARG A 152 -5.43 -15.91 34.71
CA ARG A 152 -4.77 -14.95 35.60
C ARG A 152 -3.57 -14.36 34.86
N LEU A 153 -3.48 -13.04 34.77
CA LEU A 153 -2.36 -12.35 34.15
C LEU A 153 -1.28 -11.99 35.17
N ARG A 154 -0.05 -11.85 34.70
CA ARG A 154 1.09 -11.27 35.41
C ARG A 154 1.82 -10.29 34.50
N ASP A 155 2.42 -9.28 35.10
CA ASP A 155 3.35 -8.42 34.37
C ASP A 155 4.58 -9.23 33.92
N SER A 156 4.90 -9.15 32.63
CA SER A 156 6.10 -9.79 32.08
C SER A 156 7.38 -9.00 32.34
N GLY A 157 7.27 -7.71 32.67
CA GLY A 157 8.40 -6.78 32.76
C GLY A 157 9.02 -6.42 31.40
N ILE A 158 8.41 -6.85 30.29
CA ILE A 158 8.90 -6.64 28.92
C ILE A 158 7.96 -5.64 28.23
N PRO A 159 8.46 -4.46 27.80
CA PRO A 159 7.60 -3.34 27.38
C PRO A 159 6.56 -3.67 26.30
N TRP A 160 6.93 -4.47 25.29
CA TRP A 160 6.03 -4.78 24.19
C TRP A 160 5.03 -5.90 24.51
N LEU A 161 5.36 -6.79 25.47
CA LEU A 161 4.49 -7.88 25.89
C LEU A 161 3.44 -7.40 26.89
N GLY A 162 3.82 -6.50 27.80
CA GLY A 162 2.95 -6.07 28.90
C GLY A 162 2.56 -7.25 29.79
N GLU A 163 1.26 -7.44 29.99
CA GLU A 163 0.73 -8.54 30.80
C GLU A 163 0.57 -9.83 29.98
N ILE A 164 1.02 -10.95 30.55
CA ILE A 164 0.91 -12.31 29.97
C ILE A 164 0.24 -13.27 30.97
N PRO A 165 -0.36 -14.40 30.53
CA PRO A 165 -0.87 -15.42 31.44
C PRO A 165 0.19 -15.88 32.44
N ALA A 166 -0.23 -16.08 33.69
CA ALA A 166 0.68 -16.33 34.80
C ALA A 166 1.49 -17.62 34.62
N HIS A 167 0.95 -18.61 33.93
CA HIS A 167 1.61 -19.88 33.61
C HIS A 167 2.52 -19.82 32.37
N TRP A 168 2.53 -18.70 31.63
CA TRP A 168 3.42 -18.51 30.49
C TRP A 168 4.78 -17.98 30.94
N GLU A 169 5.82 -18.33 30.20
CA GLU A 169 7.15 -17.76 30.33
C GLU A 169 7.45 -16.79 29.17
N ALA A 170 8.52 -16.00 29.30
CA ALA A 170 9.02 -15.15 28.22
C ALA A 170 10.55 -15.30 28.14
N TRP A 171 11.05 -15.77 27.00
CA TRP A 171 12.48 -16.10 26.83
C TRP A 171 13.08 -15.27 25.70
N LYS A 172 14.39 -15.02 25.77
CA LYS A 172 15.14 -14.47 24.63
C LYS A 172 15.06 -15.42 23.46
N LEU A 173 14.82 -14.89 22.27
CA LEU A 173 14.63 -15.67 21.06
C LEU A 173 15.84 -16.57 20.76
N GLY A 174 17.06 -16.07 20.99
CA GLY A 174 18.30 -16.84 20.83
C GLY A 174 18.45 -18.06 21.75
N HIS A 175 17.62 -18.20 22.80
CA HIS A 175 17.60 -19.41 23.65
C HIS A 175 16.69 -20.51 23.11
N VAL A 176 15.74 -20.16 22.24
CA VAL A 176 14.72 -21.08 21.70
C VAL A 176 14.74 -21.20 20.18
N ALA A 177 15.61 -20.45 19.52
CA ALA A 177 15.79 -20.43 18.08
C ALA A 177 17.23 -20.06 17.71
N PHE A 178 17.66 -20.53 16.54
CA PHE A 178 18.90 -20.08 15.93
C PHE A 178 18.62 -18.91 14.99
N VAL A 179 19.40 -17.83 15.09
CA VAL A 179 19.25 -16.62 14.27
C VAL A 179 20.50 -16.42 13.43
N GLY A 180 20.32 -16.17 12.14
CA GLY A 180 21.42 -15.83 11.22
C GLY A 180 20.93 -14.99 10.04
N ASN A 181 21.84 -14.54 9.20
CA ASN A 181 21.55 -13.80 7.96
C ASN A 181 22.25 -14.45 6.76
N GLY A 182 21.98 -13.96 5.55
CA GLY A 182 22.67 -14.40 4.34
C GLY A 182 23.43 -13.25 3.67
N SER A 183 23.72 -13.43 2.38
CA SER A 183 24.44 -12.45 1.57
C SER A 183 23.85 -12.33 0.16
N THR A 184 24.13 -11.22 -0.53
CA THR A 184 23.88 -11.10 -1.97
C THR A 184 25.19 -11.42 -2.68
N PRO A 185 25.26 -12.52 -3.45
CA PRO A 185 26.37 -12.75 -4.37
C PRO A 185 26.53 -11.56 -5.31
N ASN A 186 27.74 -11.32 -5.82
CA ASN A 186 27.97 -10.21 -6.74
C ASN A 186 27.00 -10.32 -7.94
N ARG A 187 26.16 -9.28 -8.12
CA ARG A 187 25.14 -9.22 -9.18
C ARG A 187 25.75 -9.14 -10.57
N ASP A 188 26.98 -8.63 -10.66
CA ASP A 188 27.70 -8.48 -11.92
C ASP A 188 28.47 -9.74 -12.31
N ASN A 189 28.44 -10.81 -11.51
CA ASN A 189 29.05 -12.10 -11.85
C ASN A 189 27.98 -13.09 -12.38
N PRO A 190 27.89 -13.32 -13.71
CA PRO A 190 26.87 -14.21 -14.28
C PRO A 190 26.99 -15.66 -13.81
N GLU A 191 28.19 -16.13 -13.42
CA GLU A 191 28.40 -17.49 -12.92
C GLU A 191 27.60 -17.78 -11.64
N TYR A 192 27.15 -16.75 -10.93
CA TYR A 192 26.35 -16.88 -9.71
C TYR A 192 24.84 -16.98 -9.96
N TRP A 193 24.36 -16.65 -11.16
CA TRP A 193 22.93 -16.47 -11.43
C TRP A 193 22.42 -17.26 -12.64
N THR A 194 23.23 -17.39 -13.70
CA THR A 194 22.84 -18.06 -14.94
C THR A 194 22.55 -19.54 -14.66
N GLU A 195 21.35 -20.00 -15.03
CA GLU A 195 20.88 -21.36 -14.76
C GLU A 195 20.94 -21.76 -13.27
N GLY A 196 20.75 -20.78 -12.37
CA GLY A 196 20.63 -21.02 -10.94
C GLY A 196 19.50 -22.00 -10.60
N VAL A 197 19.75 -22.91 -9.66
CA VAL A 197 18.78 -23.93 -9.22
C VAL A 197 18.50 -23.89 -7.72
N ILE A 198 19.31 -23.14 -6.96
CA ILE A 198 19.16 -23.01 -5.50
C ILE A 198 18.32 -21.76 -5.25
N PRO A 199 17.15 -21.86 -4.60
CA PRO A 199 16.31 -20.71 -4.35
C PRO A 199 17.02 -19.63 -3.53
N TRP A 200 16.85 -18.36 -3.91
CA TRP A 200 17.45 -17.22 -3.25
C TRP A 200 16.42 -16.11 -3.05
N LEU A 201 16.18 -15.76 -1.78
CA LEU A 201 15.13 -14.81 -1.40
C LEU A 201 15.72 -13.45 -1.03
N ASN A 202 15.02 -12.39 -1.43
CA ASN A 202 15.31 -11.02 -1.01
C ASN A 202 14.23 -10.48 -0.08
N SER A 203 14.44 -9.30 0.49
CA SER A 203 13.55 -8.73 1.51
C SER A 203 12.13 -8.39 1.03
N SER A 204 11.80 -8.48 -0.26
CA SER A 204 10.42 -8.30 -0.75
C SER A 204 9.44 -9.34 -0.20
N VAL A 205 9.93 -10.53 0.16
CA VAL A 205 9.12 -11.67 0.59
C VAL A 205 8.48 -11.50 1.96
N VAL A 206 8.84 -10.47 2.74
CA VAL A 206 8.28 -10.27 4.10
C VAL A 206 6.92 -9.58 4.11
N ASN A 207 6.39 -9.23 2.93
CA ASN A 207 5.09 -8.56 2.78
C ASN A 207 3.89 -9.52 2.69
N GLN A 208 4.14 -10.82 2.83
CA GLN A 208 3.15 -11.90 2.82
C GLN A 208 3.25 -12.70 4.12
N ASP A 209 2.26 -13.57 4.37
CA ASP A 209 2.24 -14.40 5.59
C ASP A 209 3.12 -15.65 5.48
N GLU A 210 3.27 -16.20 4.26
CA GLU A 210 4.09 -17.38 3.96
C GLU A 210 4.79 -17.24 2.60
N VAL A 211 6.05 -17.67 2.51
CA VAL A 211 6.81 -17.79 1.26
C VAL A 211 6.74 -19.22 0.76
N THR A 212 6.05 -19.42 -0.37
CA THR A 212 5.82 -20.74 -0.96
C THR A 212 6.61 -21.02 -2.24
N ALA A 213 7.26 -19.99 -2.81
CA ALA A 213 8.09 -20.11 -4.00
C ALA A 213 9.19 -19.02 -4.00
N SER A 214 10.19 -19.20 -4.87
CA SER A 214 11.23 -18.21 -5.14
C SER A 214 11.19 -17.82 -6.61
N ASP A 215 11.36 -16.52 -6.88
CA ASP A 215 11.49 -15.98 -8.25
C ASP A 215 12.94 -15.82 -8.68
N GLN A 216 13.89 -16.01 -7.76
CA GLN A 216 15.33 -15.89 -8.01
C GLN A 216 16.05 -17.13 -7.52
N PHE A 217 17.10 -17.49 -8.25
CA PHE A 217 17.91 -18.66 -7.99
C PHE A 217 19.38 -18.32 -8.17
N VAL A 218 20.21 -18.96 -7.36
CA VAL A 218 21.66 -18.88 -7.43
C VAL A 218 22.23 -20.24 -7.85
N THR A 219 23.42 -20.22 -8.43
CA THR A 219 24.10 -21.44 -8.87
C THR A 219 24.75 -22.16 -7.69
N PRO A 220 25.09 -23.46 -7.84
CA PRO A 220 25.93 -24.17 -6.87
C PRO A 220 27.29 -23.51 -6.65
N THR A 221 27.81 -22.79 -7.64
CA THR A 221 29.07 -22.02 -7.51
C THR A 221 28.90 -20.87 -6.52
N ALA A 222 27.86 -20.05 -6.67
CA ALA A 222 27.55 -19.00 -5.71
C ALA A 222 27.37 -19.56 -4.29
N PHE A 223 26.67 -20.69 -4.17
CA PHE A 223 26.42 -21.34 -2.88
C PHE A 223 27.71 -21.80 -2.16
N ARG A 224 28.73 -22.21 -2.90
CA ARG A 224 30.03 -22.59 -2.33
C ARG A 224 30.92 -21.39 -1.99
N GLU A 225 30.85 -20.33 -2.80
CA GLU A 225 31.78 -19.20 -2.69
C GLU A 225 31.27 -18.04 -1.85
N CYS A 226 29.94 -17.93 -1.65
CA CYS A 226 29.31 -16.88 -0.87
C CYS A 226 28.74 -17.41 0.45
N HIS A 227 28.51 -16.51 1.41
CA HIS A 227 27.80 -16.85 2.65
C HIS A 227 26.29 -16.99 2.38
N LEU A 228 25.86 -18.19 1.99
CA LEU A 228 24.49 -18.51 1.63
C LEU A 228 23.98 -19.67 2.50
N PRO A 229 23.52 -19.41 3.74
CA PRO A 229 22.96 -20.46 4.57
C PRO A 229 21.72 -21.06 3.93
N LEU A 230 21.63 -22.39 3.95
CA LEU A 230 20.44 -23.11 3.49
C LEU A 230 19.39 -23.16 4.60
N VAL A 231 18.43 -22.25 4.54
CA VAL A 231 17.37 -22.09 5.53
C VAL A 231 16.31 -23.17 5.31
N LYS A 232 15.97 -23.89 6.38
CA LYS A 232 15.00 -25.00 6.33
C LYS A 232 13.55 -24.52 6.42
N PRO A 233 12.58 -25.27 5.86
CA PRO A 233 11.15 -25.00 6.02
C PRO A 233 10.78 -24.94 7.51
N GLY A 234 9.81 -24.10 7.84
CA GLY A 234 9.44 -23.83 9.24
C GLY A 234 10.38 -22.83 9.94
N SER A 235 11.33 -22.24 9.22
CA SER A 235 12.02 -21.03 9.70
C SER A 235 11.16 -19.79 9.44
N VAL A 236 11.37 -18.75 10.24
CA VAL A 236 10.74 -17.43 10.07
C VAL A 236 11.79 -16.48 9.52
N LEU A 237 11.48 -15.79 8.42
CA LEU A 237 12.34 -14.74 7.87
C LEU A 237 11.87 -13.38 8.39
N ILE A 238 12.80 -12.49 8.75
CA ILE A 238 12.51 -11.13 9.18
C ILE A 238 13.33 -10.12 8.36
N GLY A 239 12.68 -9.05 7.92
CA GLY A 239 13.35 -7.93 7.26
C GLY A 239 14.22 -7.17 8.26
N ILE A 240 15.53 -7.19 8.08
CA ILE A 240 16.48 -6.54 9.00
C ILE A 240 16.92 -5.15 8.54
N THR A 241 16.66 -4.82 7.27
CA THR A 241 16.98 -3.51 6.70
C THR A 241 15.88 -3.10 5.72
N GLY A 242 15.88 -1.83 5.31
CA GLY A 242 14.92 -1.27 4.36
C GLY A 242 14.10 -0.15 4.97
N GLN A 243 13.72 0.81 4.13
CA GLN A 243 12.82 1.91 4.51
C GLN A 243 11.35 1.48 4.36
N GLY A 244 10.42 2.13 5.05
CA GLY A 244 9.00 1.76 5.03
C GLY A 244 8.67 0.55 5.91
N LYS A 245 7.75 -0.34 5.48
CA LYS A 245 7.21 -1.45 6.30
C LYS A 245 8.07 -2.73 6.34
N THR A 246 9.11 -2.83 5.51
CA THR A 246 9.92 -4.05 5.37
C THR A 246 10.68 -4.41 6.64
N ARG A 247 11.34 -3.43 7.26
CA ARG A 247 12.12 -3.63 8.48
C ARG A 247 11.20 -4.01 9.65
N GLY A 248 11.48 -5.15 10.28
CA GLY A 248 10.69 -5.73 11.37
C GLY A 248 9.53 -6.62 10.91
N SER A 249 9.22 -6.66 9.60
CA SER A 249 8.18 -7.55 9.07
C SER A 249 8.71 -8.98 8.95
N ALA A 250 7.86 -9.96 9.25
CA ALA A 250 8.23 -11.36 9.34
C ALA A 250 7.26 -12.28 8.57
N VAL A 251 7.81 -13.38 8.03
CA VAL A 251 7.12 -14.34 7.16
C VAL A 251 7.59 -15.78 7.44
N VAL A 252 6.72 -16.77 7.29
CA VAL A 252 7.11 -18.20 7.42
C VAL A 252 7.64 -18.72 6.09
N LEU A 253 8.72 -19.49 6.11
CA LEU A 253 9.29 -20.15 4.92
C LEU A 253 8.78 -21.60 4.81
N SER A 254 8.23 -21.99 3.65
CA SER A 254 7.62 -23.33 3.45
C SER A 254 8.50 -24.32 2.66
N PHE A 255 9.67 -23.88 2.17
CA PHE A 255 10.60 -24.70 1.37
C PHE A 255 12.05 -24.31 1.68
N GLU A 256 13.02 -25.09 1.22
CA GLU A 256 14.44 -24.77 1.44
C GLU A 256 14.89 -23.61 0.54
N ALA A 257 15.52 -22.59 1.13
CA ALA A 257 16.02 -21.44 0.38
C ALA A 257 17.24 -20.81 1.04
N THR A 258 18.01 -20.09 0.24
CA THR A 258 19.02 -19.14 0.72
C THR A 258 18.42 -17.73 0.75
N ILE A 259 19.04 -16.81 1.48
CA ILE A 259 18.51 -15.45 1.65
C ILE A 259 19.59 -14.40 1.44
N ASN A 260 19.16 -13.17 1.15
CA ASN A 260 20.05 -12.02 1.04
C ASN A 260 20.47 -11.44 2.41
N GLN A 261 21.35 -10.45 2.39
CA GLN A 261 21.84 -9.71 3.57
C GLN A 261 20.80 -8.79 4.23
N HIS A 262 19.64 -8.59 3.61
CA HIS A 262 18.58 -7.74 4.10
C HIS A 262 17.51 -8.52 4.88
N LEU A 263 17.69 -9.84 4.99
CA LEU A 263 16.89 -10.77 5.74
C LEU A 263 17.73 -11.44 6.83
N ALA A 264 17.11 -11.68 7.98
CA ALA A 264 17.57 -12.69 8.93
C ALA A 264 16.59 -13.86 8.91
N PHE A 265 17.09 -15.08 9.07
CA PHE A 265 16.28 -16.26 9.35
C PHE A 265 16.32 -16.58 10.85
N ILE A 266 15.22 -17.10 11.34
CA ILE A 266 15.04 -17.58 12.70
C ILE A 266 14.53 -19.01 12.58
N THR A 267 15.38 -19.98 12.91
CA THR A 267 15.01 -21.40 12.92
C THR A 267 14.63 -21.79 14.34
N PRO A 268 13.33 -21.89 14.66
CA PRO A 268 12.88 -22.21 16.02
C PRO A 268 13.17 -23.68 16.36
N ASN A 269 13.46 -23.94 17.64
CA ASN A 269 13.42 -25.29 18.17
C ASN A 269 11.97 -25.75 18.22
N ALA A 270 11.59 -26.66 17.31
CA ALA A 270 10.21 -27.12 17.15
C ALA A 270 9.60 -27.80 18.40
N ASN A 271 10.43 -28.24 19.36
CA ASN A 271 9.98 -28.78 20.64
C ASN A 271 9.60 -27.71 21.66
N LEU A 272 9.95 -26.45 21.41
CA LEU A 272 9.70 -25.32 22.32
C LEU A 272 8.83 -24.25 21.67
N LEU A 273 9.05 -23.97 20.39
CA LEU A 273 8.47 -22.82 19.70
C LEU A 273 7.96 -23.20 18.31
N ASN A 274 6.69 -22.94 18.08
CA ASN A 274 6.05 -23.09 16.79
C ASN A 274 6.36 -21.88 15.89
N ALA A 275 6.75 -22.13 14.64
CA ALA A 275 7.14 -21.10 13.68
C ALA A 275 6.02 -20.09 13.38
N TRP A 276 4.78 -20.54 13.23
CA TRP A 276 3.63 -19.68 12.98
C TRP A 276 3.30 -18.83 14.21
N PHE A 277 3.39 -19.42 15.42
CA PHE A 277 3.25 -18.66 16.65
C PHE A 277 4.33 -17.56 16.75
N LEU A 278 5.59 -17.89 16.47
CA LEU A 278 6.69 -16.93 16.43
C LEU A 278 6.42 -15.82 15.40
N ARG A 279 5.98 -16.15 14.19
CA ARG A 279 5.61 -15.14 13.17
C ARG A 279 4.57 -14.16 13.70
N TRP A 280 3.57 -14.63 14.44
CA TRP A 280 2.53 -13.79 15.02
C TRP A 280 3.03 -12.98 16.23
N ALA A 281 3.93 -13.54 17.04
CA ALA A 281 4.61 -12.82 18.10
C ALA A 281 5.46 -11.66 17.53
N LEU A 282 6.23 -11.90 16.46
CA LEU A 282 7.00 -10.86 15.77
C LEU A 282 6.09 -9.81 15.12
N PHE A 283 4.94 -10.23 14.58
CA PHE A 283 3.93 -9.29 14.11
C PHE A 283 3.46 -8.36 15.23
N ALA A 284 3.13 -8.90 16.41
CA ALA A 284 2.71 -8.08 17.55
C ALA A 284 3.85 -7.19 18.07
N ALA A 285 5.10 -7.65 18.02
CA ALA A 285 6.29 -6.91 18.43
C ALA A 285 6.79 -5.87 17.41
N TYR A 286 6.11 -5.70 16.27
CA TYR A 286 6.60 -4.90 15.13
C TYR A 286 7.04 -3.48 15.51
N GLU A 287 6.23 -2.73 16.25
CA GLU A 287 6.58 -1.35 16.64
C GLU A 287 7.80 -1.30 17.57
N PHE A 288 7.93 -2.27 18.48
CA PHE A 288 9.07 -2.37 19.38
C PHE A 288 10.36 -2.74 18.64
N LEU A 289 10.28 -3.66 17.67
CA LEU A 289 11.40 -3.97 16.79
C LEU A 289 11.86 -2.71 16.03
N ARG A 290 10.93 -1.87 15.58
CA ARG A 290 11.30 -0.61 14.93
C ARG A 290 11.97 0.37 15.88
N SER A 291 11.45 0.55 17.09
CA SER A 291 12.03 1.49 18.06
C SER A 291 13.48 1.13 18.41
N ILE A 292 13.77 -0.16 18.62
CA ILE A 292 15.15 -0.63 18.89
C ILE A 292 16.10 -0.26 17.75
N SER A 293 15.64 -0.35 16.50
CA SER A 293 16.48 -0.03 15.33
C SER A 293 16.68 1.47 15.10
N ASP A 294 15.78 2.31 15.62
CA ASP A 294 15.85 3.76 15.47
C ASP A 294 16.68 4.42 16.60
N ASP A 295 16.68 3.82 17.80
CA ASP A 295 17.42 4.31 18.98
C ASP A 295 18.90 3.87 19.01
N ALA A 296 19.36 3.02 18.09
CA ALA A 296 20.70 2.41 18.12
C ALA A 296 21.87 3.37 17.83
N GLY A 297 21.65 4.68 17.69
CA GLY A 297 22.68 5.74 17.70
C GLY A 297 23.74 5.70 16.57
N GLY A 298 23.75 4.67 15.73
CA GLY A 298 24.64 4.52 14.58
C GLY A 298 23.93 4.86 13.28
N THR A 299 24.67 5.37 12.31
CA THR A 299 24.21 5.96 11.03
C THR A 299 23.46 5.01 10.07
N LYS A 300 22.96 3.85 10.51
CA LYS A 300 22.17 2.90 9.69
C LYS A 300 21.10 2.21 10.54
N GLY A 301 19.85 2.64 10.42
CA GLY A 301 18.68 2.01 11.06
C GLY A 301 18.42 0.59 10.56
N ALA A 302 19.13 -0.39 11.13
CA ALA A 302 19.05 -1.80 10.82
C ALA A 302 18.80 -2.62 12.11
N LEU A 303 18.05 -3.71 11.99
CA LEU A 303 17.87 -4.71 13.05
C LEU A 303 18.98 -5.75 12.93
N THR A 304 19.94 -5.78 13.85
CA THR A 304 21.00 -6.79 13.78
C THR A 304 20.50 -8.18 14.20
N CYS A 305 21.20 -9.24 13.79
CA CYS A 305 20.88 -10.60 14.23
C CYS A 305 20.96 -10.73 15.76
N GLU A 306 21.88 -10.02 16.41
CA GLU A 306 22.02 -9.97 17.86
C GLU A 306 20.81 -9.30 18.51
N ALA A 307 20.31 -8.20 17.95
CA ALA A 307 19.10 -7.53 18.44
C ALA A 307 17.86 -8.44 18.29
N VAL A 308 17.75 -9.14 17.16
CA VAL A 308 16.68 -10.14 16.94
C VAL A 308 16.79 -11.29 17.94
N ALA A 309 17.99 -11.83 18.17
CA ALA A 309 18.22 -12.91 19.14
C ALA A 309 17.97 -12.46 20.59
N ALA A 310 18.19 -11.19 20.90
CA ALA A 310 17.96 -10.60 22.23
C ALA A 310 16.49 -10.28 22.51
N LEU A 311 15.62 -10.27 21.49
CA LEU A 311 14.18 -10.04 21.66
C LEU A 311 13.59 -11.11 22.60
N TYR A 312 12.89 -10.67 23.65
CA TYR A 312 12.07 -11.57 24.44
C TYR A 312 10.75 -11.84 23.71
N VAL A 313 10.39 -13.12 23.63
CA VAL A 313 9.13 -13.61 23.04
C VAL A 313 8.34 -14.42 24.08
N PRO A 314 6.99 -14.42 24.02
CA PRO A 314 6.20 -15.24 24.92
C PRO A 314 6.42 -16.71 24.55
N LEU A 315 6.50 -17.57 25.55
CA LEU A 315 6.74 -19.01 25.39
C LEU A 315 5.68 -19.80 26.14
N PRO A 316 4.43 -19.85 25.64
CA PRO A 316 3.41 -20.68 26.24
C PRO A 316 3.63 -22.16 25.91
N PRO A 317 2.94 -23.08 26.61
CA PRO A 317 2.96 -24.50 26.26
C PRO A 317 2.65 -24.72 24.77
N LEU A 318 3.28 -25.71 24.14
CA LEU A 318 3.11 -25.97 22.69
C LEU A 318 1.64 -26.17 22.28
N ASN A 319 0.81 -26.74 23.17
CA ASN A 319 -0.63 -26.89 22.91
C ASN A 319 -1.34 -25.54 22.83
N ASP A 320 -1.01 -24.60 23.72
CA ASP A 320 -1.52 -23.23 23.70
C ASP A 320 -1.05 -22.53 22.41
N GLN A 321 0.23 -22.66 22.04
CA GLN A 321 0.76 -22.09 20.78
C GLN A 321 -0.03 -22.58 19.56
N ARG A 322 -0.27 -23.89 19.46
CA ARG A 322 -1.03 -24.50 18.35
C ARG A 322 -2.48 -24.03 18.34
N ALA A 323 -3.14 -23.96 19.50
CA ALA A 323 -4.50 -23.45 19.62
C ALA A 323 -4.60 -21.97 19.18
N ILE A 324 -3.63 -21.15 19.61
CA ILE A 324 -3.52 -19.74 19.21
C ILE A 324 -3.32 -19.63 17.71
N VAL A 325 -2.41 -20.40 17.12
CA VAL A 325 -2.19 -20.41 15.66
C VAL A 325 -3.47 -20.78 14.91
N ALA A 326 -4.17 -21.84 15.32
CA ALA A 326 -5.42 -22.24 14.68
C ALA A 326 -6.50 -21.14 14.77
N HIS A 327 -6.66 -20.52 15.94
CA HIS A 327 -7.61 -19.43 16.15
C HIS A 327 -7.26 -18.19 15.32
N VAL A 328 -6.01 -17.73 15.40
CA VAL A 328 -5.53 -16.55 14.69
C VAL A 328 -5.61 -16.75 13.19
N SER A 329 -5.21 -17.90 12.66
CA SER A 329 -5.32 -18.19 11.23
C SER A 329 -6.78 -18.15 10.77
N SER A 330 -7.72 -18.74 11.54
CA SER A 330 -9.15 -18.68 11.21
C SER A 330 -9.69 -17.26 11.17
N GLU A 331 -9.39 -16.44 12.19
CA GLU A 331 -9.85 -15.06 12.25
C GLU A 331 -9.19 -14.18 11.19
N ALA A 332 -7.88 -14.34 10.97
CA ALA A 332 -7.14 -13.62 9.93
C ALA A 332 -7.70 -13.89 8.54
N SER A 333 -8.01 -15.15 8.20
CA SER A 333 -8.62 -15.50 6.92
C SER A 333 -10.00 -14.85 6.72
N LYS A 334 -10.84 -14.79 7.77
CA LYS A 334 -12.14 -14.10 7.70
C LYS A 334 -11.97 -12.61 7.43
N LEU A 335 -11.03 -11.97 8.12
CA LEU A 335 -10.74 -10.55 7.94
C LEU A 335 -10.15 -10.25 6.56
N ASP A 336 -9.30 -11.13 6.03
CA ASP A 336 -8.75 -10.99 4.68
C ASP A 336 -9.82 -11.14 3.60
N ALA A 337 -10.76 -12.09 3.77
CA ALA A 337 -11.89 -12.22 2.85
C ALA A 337 -12.74 -10.93 2.80
N LEU A 338 -13.00 -10.32 3.97
CA LEU A 338 -13.71 -9.03 4.06
C LEU A 338 -12.91 -7.88 3.45
N ARG A 339 -11.59 -7.85 3.66
CA ARG A 339 -10.68 -6.88 3.05
C ARG A 339 -10.76 -6.95 1.53
N VAL A 340 -10.56 -8.13 0.96
CA VAL A 340 -10.59 -8.35 -0.51
C VAL A 340 -11.96 -7.99 -1.09
N ALA A 341 -13.06 -8.37 -0.44
CA ALA A 341 -14.40 -8.00 -0.88
C ALA A 341 -14.64 -6.48 -0.85
N THR A 342 -14.09 -5.79 0.14
CA THR A 342 -14.18 -4.34 0.28
C THR A 342 -13.34 -3.62 -0.78
N GLU A 343 -12.11 -4.08 -1.02
CA GLU A 343 -11.24 -3.58 -2.09
C GLU A 343 -11.90 -3.71 -3.48
N ARG A 344 -12.51 -4.87 -3.75
CA ARG A 344 -13.30 -5.09 -4.99
C ARG A 344 -14.48 -4.12 -5.10
N THR A 345 -15.20 -3.91 -4.00
CA THR A 345 -16.33 -2.97 -3.97
C THR A 345 -15.88 -1.54 -4.27
N ILE A 346 -14.75 -1.10 -3.71
CA ILE A 346 -14.17 0.21 -4.00
C ILE A 346 -13.82 0.33 -5.49
N ALA A 347 -13.19 -0.70 -6.06
CA ALA A 347 -12.85 -0.72 -7.48
C ALA A 347 -14.09 -0.57 -8.37
N LEU A 348 -15.16 -1.33 -8.09
CA LEU A 348 -16.44 -1.25 -8.82
C LEU A 348 -17.11 0.12 -8.69
N ILE A 349 -17.04 0.76 -7.51
CA ILE A 349 -17.59 2.11 -7.33
C ILE A 349 -16.80 3.14 -8.16
N LYS A 350 -15.46 3.04 -8.19
CA LYS A 350 -14.60 3.90 -9.00
C LYS A 350 -14.85 3.72 -10.50
N GLU A 351 -15.02 2.47 -10.94
CA GLU A 351 -15.39 2.16 -12.32
C GLU A 351 -16.77 2.74 -12.67
N ARG A 352 -17.77 2.55 -11.81
CA ARG A 352 -19.11 3.12 -11.99
C ARG A 352 -19.07 4.65 -12.08
N ARG A 353 -18.26 5.32 -11.25
CA ARG A 353 -18.09 6.78 -11.30
C ARG A 353 -17.58 7.22 -12.67
N ALA A 354 -16.53 6.56 -13.19
CA ALA A 354 -15.97 6.87 -14.51
C ALA A 354 -16.98 6.61 -15.64
N ALA A 355 -17.71 5.49 -15.58
CA ALA A 355 -18.74 5.15 -16.57
C ALA A 355 -19.90 6.16 -16.55
N LEU A 356 -20.34 6.57 -15.36
CA LEU A 356 -21.41 7.56 -15.19
C LEU A 356 -21.05 8.91 -15.81
N ILE A 357 -19.85 9.42 -15.49
CA ILE A 357 -19.34 10.67 -16.06
C ILE A 357 -19.34 10.57 -17.57
N ALA A 358 -18.69 9.54 -18.14
CA ALA A 358 -18.57 9.40 -19.58
C ALA A 358 -19.93 9.28 -20.30
N ALA A 359 -20.87 8.55 -19.72
CA ALA A 359 -22.21 8.40 -20.29
C ALA A 359 -23.01 9.70 -20.22
N ALA A 360 -22.90 10.47 -19.14
CA ALA A 360 -23.60 11.74 -18.97
C ALA A 360 -23.04 12.82 -19.92
N VAL A 361 -21.71 12.97 -20.01
CA VAL A 361 -21.10 14.00 -20.88
C VAL A 361 -21.21 13.69 -22.37
N THR A 362 -21.47 12.43 -22.75
CA THR A 362 -21.70 12.03 -24.15
C THR A 362 -23.17 11.84 -24.53
N GLY A 363 -24.10 12.14 -23.62
CA GLY A 363 -25.54 12.04 -23.89
C GLY A 363 -26.10 10.62 -23.96
N ARG A 364 -25.33 9.60 -23.52
CA ARG A 364 -25.79 8.19 -23.45
C ARG A 364 -26.60 7.90 -22.19
N HIS A 365 -26.40 8.68 -21.14
CA HIS A 365 -27.29 8.76 -19.98
C HIS A 365 -27.95 10.13 -19.98
N ALA A 366 -29.10 10.25 -20.64
CA ALA A 366 -30.01 11.35 -20.34
C ALA A 366 -30.69 11.01 -19.01
N PRO A 367 -30.50 11.77 -17.91
CA PRO A 367 -31.45 11.71 -16.82
C PRO A 367 -32.85 11.97 -17.39
N ASP A 368 -33.89 11.31 -16.88
CA ASP A 368 -35.26 11.53 -17.33
C ASP A 368 -35.61 13.02 -17.14
N PHE A 369 -35.50 13.82 -18.20
CA PHE A 369 -35.75 15.28 -18.18
C PHE A 369 -37.26 15.60 -18.13
N ALA A 370 -38.12 14.61 -17.90
CA ALA A 370 -39.57 14.75 -17.88
C ALA A 370 -40.16 14.20 -16.58
N ARG A 371 -40.30 15.07 -15.57
CA ARG A 371 -41.43 15.13 -14.60
C ARG A 371 -41.13 16.21 -13.55
N GLY A 372 -41.47 17.44 -13.90
CA GLY A 372 -41.36 18.61 -13.03
C GLY A 372 -42.19 19.78 -13.55
N SER A 373 -43.38 19.51 -14.07
CA SER A 373 -44.39 20.53 -14.38
C SER A 373 -45.78 19.88 -14.32
N ALA A 374 -46.35 19.92 -13.13
CA ALA A 374 -47.78 20.08 -12.84
C ALA A 374 -47.93 20.51 -11.38
#